data_AF-A0A931F6L5-F1
#
_entry.id   AF-A0A931F6L5-F1
#
_cell.length_a   1.000
_cell.length_b   1.000
_cell.length_c   1.000
_cell.angle_alpha   90.00
_cell.angle_beta   90.00
_cell.angle_gamma   90.00
#
_symmetry.space_group_name_H-M   'P 1'
#
loop_
_entity.id
_entity.type
_entity.pdbx_description
1 polymer ?
#
loop_
_entity_poly.entity_id
_entity_poly.type
_entity_poly.pdbx_seq_one_letter_code
_entity_poly.pdbx_strand_id
1 'polypeptide(L)'
;GEGPLDALRRHFLDGLARRDPVTGLNDHPEVVAFHRMVFGTPSLTARVFQYMSRDEQALAEALGEGMDELTAGLLAAQVLAAQRVLARRNWVLLAEGRSAREVEAEAVRAAERAFALLAAAGESREPAG
;
A
#
# COMPACT_ATOMS: atom_id res chain seq x y z
N GLY A 1 -13.80 13.30 13.43
CA GLY A 1 -13.61 12.34 12.34
C GLY A 1 -12.22 11.75 12.46
N GLU A 2 -12.03 10.52 12.01
CA GLU A 2 -10.70 9.94 11.83
C GLU A 2 -9.93 10.71 10.74
N GLY A 3 -8.61 10.88 10.90
CA GLY A 3 -7.79 11.54 9.88
C GLY A 3 -7.64 10.70 8.61
N PRO A 4 -7.40 11.30 7.43
CA PRO A 4 -7.33 10.54 6.17
C PRO A 4 -6.29 9.40 6.16
N LEU A 5 -5.12 9.62 6.76
CA LEU A 5 -4.08 8.59 6.89
C LEU A 5 -4.49 7.44 7.80
N ASP A 6 -5.25 7.71 8.86
CA ASP A 6 -5.77 6.67 9.75
C ASP A 6 -6.83 5.82 9.06
N ALA A 7 -7.72 6.44 8.29
CA ALA A 7 -8.71 5.73 7.48
C ALA A 7 -8.04 4.81 6.43
N LEU A 8 -6.99 5.30 5.76
CA LEU A 8 -6.20 4.52 4.81
C LEU A 8 -5.41 3.38 5.49
N ARG A 9 -4.88 3.62 6.70
CA ARG A 9 -4.24 2.61 7.52
C ARG A 9 -5.23 1.49 7.87
N ARG A 10 -6.40 1.82 8.41
CA ARG A 10 -7.45 0.83 8.69
C ARG A 10 -7.85 0.07 7.44
N HIS A 11 -8.08 0.75 6.32
CA HIS A 11 -8.45 0.10 5.07
C HIS A 11 -7.41 -0.95 4.63
N PHE A 12 -6.12 -0.62 4.71
CA PHE A 12 -5.06 -1.56 4.38
C PHE A 12 -5.01 -2.75 5.35
N LEU A 13 -5.13 -2.50 6.67
CA LEU A 13 -5.16 -3.55 7.69
C LEU A 13 -6.36 -4.49 7.52
N ASP A 14 -7.53 -3.94 7.23
CA ASP A 14 -8.73 -4.73 6.92
C ASP A 14 -8.52 -5.57 5.65
N GLY A 15 -7.82 -5.02 4.65
CA GLY A 15 -7.40 -5.75 3.45
C GLY A 15 -6.52 -6.96 3.77
N LEU A 16 -5.54 -6.80 4.68
CA LEU A 16 -4.69 -7.91 5.14
C LEU A 16 -5.51 -9.01 5.81
N ALA A 17 -6.44 -8.63 6.70
CA ALA A 17 -7.30 -9.55 7.42
C ALA A 17 -8.22 -10.34 6.48
N ARG A 18 -8.73 -9.70 5.43
CA ARG A 18 -9.57 -10.33 4.39
C ARG A 18 -8.76 -11.10 3.33
N ARG A 19 -7.43 -11.09 3.39
CA ARG A 19 -6.54 -11.64 2.34
C ARG A 19 -6.80 -11.01 0.97
N ASP A 20 -7.05 -9.71 0.92
CA ASP A 20 -7.23 -9.01 -0.35
C ASP A 20 -5.95 -9.13 -1.20
N PRO A 21 -6.02 -9.66 -2.44
CA PRO A 21 -4.86 -9.82 -3.32
C PRO A 21 -4.04 -8.55 -3.51
N VAL A 22 -4.66 -7.36 -3.43
CA VAL A 22 -3.96 -6.08 -3.60
C VAL A 22 -2.90 -5.82 -2.52
N THR A 23 -3.06 -6.44 -1.35
CA THR A 23 -2.13 -6.31 -0.21
C THR A 23 -0.92 -7.24 -0.32
N GLY A 24 -0.90 -8.11 -1.34
CA GLY A 24 0.14 -9.14 -1.53
C GLY A 24 0.13 -10.26 -0.48
N LEU A 25 -0.80 -10.24 0.48
CA LEU A 25 -0.94 -11.25 1.54
C LEU A 25 -2.09 -12.22 1.22
N ASN A 26 -1.99 -12.88 0.07
CA ASN A 26 -2.95 -13.88 -0.39
C ASN A 26 -2.18 -15.09 -0.93
N ASP A 27 -2.30 -16.22 -0.24
CA ASP A 27 -1.62 -17.49 -0.56
C ASP A 27 -2.49 -18.44 -1.41
N HIS A 28 -3.58 -17.93 -2.00
CA HIS A 28 -4.37 -18.72 -2.95
C HIS A 28 -3.49 -19.09 -4.16
N PRO A 29 -3.41 -20.38 -4.55
CA PRO A 29 -2.46 -20.84 -5.57
C PRO A 29 -2.53 -20.07 -6.89
N GLU A 30 -3.73 -19.74 -7.36
CA GLU A 30 -3.94 -18.97 -8.60
C GLU A 30 -3.42 -17.53 -8.48
N VAL A 31 -3.60 -16.90 -7.31
CA VAL A 31 -3.11 -15.55 -7.05
C VAL A 31 -1.59 -15.56 -6.99
N VAL A 32 -0.99 -16.55 -6.31
CA VAL A 32 0.46 -16.73 -6.23
C VAL A 32 1.06 -17.00 -7.61
N ALA A 33 0.43 -17.84 -8.43
CA ALA A 33 0.88 -18.14 -9.79
C ALA A 33 0.83 -16.90 -10.71
N PHE A 34 -0.27 -16.13 -10.65
CA PHE A 34 -0.39 -14.87 -11.37
C PHE A 34 0.71 -13.88 -10.96
N HIS A 35 0.92 -13.71 -9.65
CA HIS A 35 1.96 -12.81 -9.15
C HIS A 35 3.36 -13.28 -9.54
N ARG A 36 3.65 -14.59 -9.50
CA ARG A 36 4.93 -15.15 -9.97
C ARG A 36 5.22 -14.83 -11.43
N MET A 37 4.22 -14.94 -12.29
CA MET A 37 4.33 -14.58 -13.72
C MET A 37 4.60 -13.08 -13.90
N VAL A 38 3.79 -12.22 -13.27
CA VAL A 38 3.88 -10.76 -13.36
C VAL A 38 5.23 -10.25 -12.84
N PHE A 39 5.67 -10.77 -11.70
CA PHE A 39 6.83 -10.28 -10.97
C PHE A 39 8.15 -10.99 -11.30
N GLY A 40 8.09 -12.10 -12.04
CA GLY A 40 9.24 -12.70 -12.72
C GLY A 40 9.58 -12.02 -14.06
N THR A 41 8.72 -11.12 -14.55
CA THR A 41 8.89 -10.45 -15.84
C THR A 41 8.89 -8.92 -15.65
N PRO A 42 10.02 -8.22 -15.84
CA PRO A 42 10.13 -6.78 -15.59
C PRO A 42 9.10 -5.92 -16.34
N SER A 43 8.76 -6.27 -17.58
CA SER A 43 7.79 -5.53 -18.39
C SER A 43 6.35 -5.66 -17.89
N LEU A 44 5.95 -6.81 -17.35
CA LEU A 44 4.63 -7.02 -16.73
C LEU A 44 4.54 -6.33 -15.37
N THR A 45 5.62 -6.36 -14.59
CA THR A 45 5.73 -5.62 -13.33
C THR A 45 5.52 -4.12 -13.55
N ALA A 46 6.22 -3.54 -14.54
CA ALA A 46 6.06 -2.14 -14.90
C ALA A 46 4.61 -1.82 -15.31
N ARG A 47 3.98 -2.69 -16.09
CA ARG A 47 2.60 -2.49 -16.56
C ARG A 47 1.56 -2.57 -15.44
N VAL A 48 1.72 -3.49 -14.49
CA VAL A 48 0.82 -3.59 -13.32
C VAL A 48 0.97 -2.36 -12.42
N PHE A 49 2.19 -1.90 -12.16
CA PHE A 49 2.39 -0.67 -11.39
C PHE A 49 1.86 0.58 -12.10
N GLN A 50 1.93 0.62 -13.44
CA GLN A 50 1.29 1.67 -14.25
C GLN A 50 -0.24 1.64 -14.13
N TYR A 51 -0.87 0.46 -14.14
CA TYR A 51 -2.31 0.34 -13.88
C TYR A 51 -2.68 0.75 -12.45
N MET A 52 -1.91 0.33 -11.44
CA MET A 52 -2.10 0.76 -10.05
C MET A 52 -1.79 2.24 -9.81
N SER A 53 -1.10 2.93 -10.73
CA SER A 53 -0.82 4.38 -10.66
C SER A 53 -1.93 5.23 -11.26
N ARG A 54 -2.82 4.63 -12.07
CA ARG A 54 -3.95 5.38 -12.65
C ARG A 54 -5.02 5.78 -11.62
N ASP A 55 -5.01 5.18 -10.43
CA ASP A 55 -5.91 5.52 -9.31
C ASP A 55 -5.37 6.62 -8.37
N GLU A 56 -4.23 7.23 -8.69
CA GLU A 56 -3.63 8.31 -7.89
C GLU A 56 -4.50 9.57 -7.87
N GLN A 57 -5.09 9.94 -9.01
CA GLN A 57 -5.97 11.10 -9.13
C GLN A 57 -7.24 10.93 -8.27
N ALA A 58 -7.84 9.73 -8.29
CA ALA A 58 -9.04 9.44 -7.51
C ALA A 58 -8.78 9.50 -6.00
N LEU A 59 -7.60 9.02 -5.56
CA LEU A 59 -7.19 9.15 -4.15
C LEU A 59 -6.91 10.60 -3.78
N ALA A 60 -6.24 11.36 -4.64
CA ALA A 60 -5.99 12.79 -4.42
C ALA A 60 -7.30 13.60 -4.33
N GLU A 61 -8.26 13.32 -5.21
CA GLU A 61 -9.60 13.93 -5.18
C GLU A 61 -10.33 13.62 -3.87
N ALA A 62 -10.30 12.35 -3.42
CA ALA A 62 -10.90 11.95 -2.14
C ALA A 62 -10.21 12.58 -0.91
N LEU A 63 -8.92 12.91 -1.03
CA LEU A 63 -8.15 13.63 0.01
C LEU A 63 -8.37 15.15 -0.03
N GLY A 64 -8.86 15.70 -1.15
CA GLY A 64 -9.00 17.14 -1.38
C GLY A 64 -9.99 17.85 -0.45
N GLU A 65 -10.83 17.12 0.29
CA GLU A 65 -11.64 17.68 1.37
C GLU A 65 -10.76 18.03 2.60
N GLY A 66 -10.07 19.16 2.53
CA GLY A 66 -9.28 19.71 3.65
C GLY A 66 -7.79 19.94 3.37
N MET A 67 -7.33 19.73 2.14
CA MET A 67 -5.95 19.98 1.70
C MET A 67 -5.94 20.67 0.33
N ASP A 68 -4.88 21.40 0.00
CA ASP A 68 -4.69 21.90 -1.38
C ASP A 68 -4.33 20.76 -2.34
N GLU A 69 -4.56 20.99 -3.64
CA GLU A 69 -4.39 19.99 -4.70
C GLU A 69 -2.99 19.37 -4.73
N LEU A 70 -1.93 20.17 -4.54
CA LEU A 70 -0.56 19.67 -4.54
C LEU A 70 -0.32 18.78 -3.32
N THR A 71 -0.76 19.20 -2.14
CA THR A 71 -0.62 18.41 -0.92
C THR A 71 -1.40 17.10 -1.00
N ALA A 72 -2.64 17.13 -1.50
CA ALA A 72 -3.46 15.94 -1.70
C ALA A 72 -2.82 14.96 -2.69
N GLY A 73 -2.28 15.46 -3.80
CA GLY A 73 -1.55 14.66 -4.80
C GLY A 73 -0.29 14.02 -4.23
N LEU A 74 0.53 14.77 -3.50
CA LEU A 74 1.75 14.25 -2.86
C LEU A 74 1.43 13.18 -1.82
N LEU A 75 0.39 13.39 -1.00
CA LEU A 75 -0.03 12.42 0.00
C LEU A 75 -0.53 11.12 -0.66
N ALA A 76 -1.36 11.23 -1.71
CA ALA A 76 -1.82 10.10 -2.49
C ALA A 76 -0.66 9.28 -3.06
N ALA A 77 0.32 9.95 -3.69
CA ALA A 77 1.51 9.32 -4.26
C ALA A 77 2.32 8.55 -3.20
N GLN A 78 2.54 9.18 -2.04
CA GLN A 78 3.29 8.57 -0.93
C GLN A 78 2.58 7.34 -0.35
N VAL A 79 1.26 7.41 -0.16
CA VAL A 79 0.44 6.28 0.32
C VAL A 79 0.51 5.12 -0.68
N LEU A 80 0.30 5.39 -1.96
CA LEU A 80 0.33 4.35 -3.01
C LEU A 80 1.72 3.70 -3.11
N ALA A 81 2.78 4.50 -3.01
CA ALA A 81 4.15 3.96 -2.97
C ALA A 81 4.36 3.05 -1.75
N ALA A 82 3.91 3.45 -0.56
CA ALA A 82 4.02 2.63 0.64
C ALA A 82 3.25 1.30 0.51
N GLN A 83 2.00 1.34 0.03
CA GLN A 83 1.20 0.14 -0.19
C GLN A 83 1.85 -0.83 -1.19
N ARG A 84 2.47 -0.32 -2.26
CA ARG A 84 3.20 -1.15 -3.24
C ARG A 84 4.41 -1.84 -2.61
N VAL A 85 5.19 -1.13 -1.80
CA VAL A 85 6.34 -1.71 -1.09
C VAL A 85 5.89 -2.82 -0.14
N LEU A 86 4.82 -2.57 0.63
CA LEU A 86 4.25 -3.55 1.54
C LEU A 86 3.72 -4.80 0.80
N ALA A 87 2.96 -4.60 -0.27
CA ALA A 87 2.43 -5.70 -1.07
C ALA A 87 3.53 -6.55 -1.71
N ARG A 88 4.55 -5.90 -2.28
CA ARG A 88 5.71 -6.59 -2.85
C ARG A 88 6.42 -7.45 -1.80
N ARG A 89 6.63 -6.90 -0.61
CA ARG A 89 7.28 -7.60 0.51
C ARG A 89 6.48 -8.84 0.92
N ASN A 90 5.17 -8.71 1.11
CA ASN A 90 4.30 -9.83 1.47
C ASN A 90 4.37 -10.92 0.40
N TRP A 91 4.29 -10.54 -0.88
CA TRP A 91 4.39 -11.49 -1.98
C TRP A 91 5.71 -12.25 -2.00
N VAL A 92 6.85 -11.58 -1.81
CA VAL A 92 8.18 -12.25 -1.78
C VAL A 92 8.19 -13.35 -0.72
N LEU A 93 7.68 -13.06 0.48
CA LEU A 93 7.60 -14.03 1.57
C LEU A 93 6.70 -15.23 1.23
N LEU A 94 5.59 -15.01 0.54
CA LEU A 94 4.72 -16.10 0.08
C LEU A 94 5.37 -16.91 -1.05
N ALA A 95 6.10 -16.27 -1.96
CA ALA A 95 6.81 -16.94 -3.04
C ALA A 95 7.94 -17.86 -2.53
N GLU A 96 8.51 -17.55 -1.36
CA GLU A 96 9.46 -18.39 -0.62
C GLU A 96 8.79 -19.59 0.09
N GLY A 97 7.46 -19.71 0.02
CA GLY A 97 6.69 -20.84 0.54
C GLY A 97 6.10 -20.63 1.93
N ARG A 98 6.22 -19.44 2.52
CA ARG A 98 5.51 -19.11 3.76
C ARG A 98 4.01 -18.94 3.47
N SER A 99 3.15 -19.39 4.36
CA SER A 99 1.71 -19.16 4.29
C SER A 99 1.33 -17.73 4.68
N ALA A 100 0.16 -17.26 4.24
CA ALA A 100 -0.35 -15.95 4.60
C ALA A 100 -0.56 -15.82 6.12
N ARG A 101 -0.92 -16.93 6.79
CA ARG A 101 -1.06 -16.99 8.25
C ARG A 101 0.26 -16.75 8.98
N GLU A 102 1.36 -17.29 8.49
CA GLU A 102 2.69 -17.11 9.09
C GLU A 102 3.25 -15.70 8.87
N VAL A 103 2.82 -15.03 7.80
CA VAL A 103 3.30 -13.69 7.43
C VAL A 103 2.43 -12.57 8.04
N GLU A 104 1.16 -12.84 8.36
CA GLU A 104 0.17 -11.82 8.75
C GLU A 104 0.63 -10.88 9.85
N ALA A 105 1.12 -11.40 10.98
CA ALA A 105 1.57 -10.55 12.09
C ALA A 105 2.75 -9.65 11.69
N GLU A 106 3.61 -10.11 10.79
CA GLU A 106 4.73 -9.34 10.26
C GLU A 106 4.27 -8.28 9.26
N ALA A 107 3.28 -8.60 8.42
CA ALA A 107 2.66 -7.68 7.48
C ALA A 107 1.93 -6.54 8.19
N VAL A 108 1.18 -6.84 9.26
CA VAL A 108 0.50 -5.84 10.09
C VAL A 108 1.51 -4.86 10.70
N ARG A 109 2.57 -5.36 11.35
CA ARG A 109 3.62 -4.51 11.93
C ARG A 109 4.33 -3.64 10.88
N ALA A 110 4.55 -4.19 9.69
CA ALA A 110 5.15 -3.44 8.59
C ALA A 110 4.21 -2.32 8.11
N ALA A 111 2.91 -2.59 7.99
CA ALA A 111 1.91 -1.60 7.63
C ALA A 111 1.83 -0.48 8.68
N GLU A 112 1.69 -0.83 9.96
CA GLU A 112 1.68 0.13 11.07
C GLU A 112 2.91 1.05 11.05
N ARG A 113 4.10 0.48 10.84
CA ARG A 113 5.34 1.25 10.71
C ARG A 113 5.32 2.18 9.50
N ALA A 114 4.87 1.71 8.34
CA ALA A 114 4.83 2.52 7.13
C ALA A 114 3.89 3.73 7.29
N PHE A 115 2.69 3.52 7.83
CA PHE A 115 1.73 4.60 8.07
C PHE A 115 2.20 5.57 9.17
N ALA A 116 2.90 5.10 10.20
CA ALA A 116 3.51 5.98 11.19
C ALA A 116 4.61 6.89 10.58
N LEU A 117 5.42 6.37 9.65
CA LEU A 117 6.41 7.17 8.92
C LEU A 117 5.75 8.22 8.03
N LEU A 118 4.63 7.89 7.38
CA LEU A 118 3.85 8.83 6.57
C LEU A 118 3.25 9.96 7.42
N ALA A 119 2.70 9.63 8.59
CA ALA A 119 2.16 10.63 9.52
C ALA A 119 3.26 11.61 10.00
N ALA A 120 4.41 11.07 10.45
CA ALA A 120 5.53 11.88 10.91
C ALA A 120 6.12 12.78 9.82
N ALA A 121 6.14 12.31 8.56
CA ALA A 121 6.58 13.10 7.42
C ALA A 121 5.64 14.27 7.10
N GLY A 122 4.34 14.12 7.36
CA GLY A 122 3.35 15.19 7.24
C GLY A 122 3.46 16.23 8.35
N GLU A 123 3.74 15.80 9.57
CA GLU A 123 3.89 16.68 10.75
C GLU A 123 5.19 17.50 10.72
N SER A 124 6.24 17.01 10.08
CA SER A 124 7.56 17.66 10.01
C SER A 124 7.64 18.87 9.06
N ARG A 125 6.49 19.39 8.58
CA ARG A 125 6.38 20.53 7.64
C ARG A 125 5.56 21.69 8.22
N GLU A 126 5.96 22.19 9.38
CA GLU A 126 5.82 23.62 9.70
C GLU A 126 7.20 24.18 10.11
N PRO A 127 7.93 24.86 9.21
CA PRO A 127 8.80 25.93 9.67
C PRO A 127 7.88 27.10 10.05
N ALA A 128 7.76 27.35 11.36
CA ALA A 128 7.16 28.57 11.86
C ALA A 128 7.95 29.80 11.36
N GLY A 129 7.23 30.76 10.76
CA GLY A 129 7.58 32.18 10.71
C GLY A 129 8.73 32.59 9.81
#